data_AF-A0A838QXI0-F1
#
_entry.id   AF-A0A838QXI0-F1
#
_cell.length_a   1.000
_cell.length_b   1.000
_cell.length_c   1.000
_cell.angle_alpha   90.00
_cell.angle_beta   90.00
_cell.angle_gamma   90.00
#
_symmetry.space_group_name_H-M   'P 1'
#
loop_
_entity.id
_entity.type
_entity.pdbx_description
1 polymer ?
#
loop_
_entity_poly.entity_id
_entity_poly.type
_entity_poly.pdbx_seq_one_letter_code
_entity_poly.pdbx_strand_id
1 'polypeptide(L)' 'GGPRILEAVESAMGLRREQTAVSREVLAAHGNMSSATVLFILQSLLEKDAKPPCVMLGFGPGLVAEAALLT' A
#
# COMPACT_ATOMS: atom_id res chain seq x y z
N GLY A 1 -6.61 -3.45 -1.95
CA GLY A 1 -6.70 -3.78 -3.40
C GLY A 1 -6.12 -5.15 -3.67
N GLY A 2 -6.44 -5.78 -4.80
CA GLY A 2 -5.85 -7.07 -5.19
C GLY A 2 -4.40 -6.95 -5.69
N PRO A 3 -3.70 -8.07 -5.95
CA PRO A 3 -2.28 -8.08 -6.35
C PRO A 3 -1.99 -7.28 -7.63
N ARG A 4 -2.96 -7.23 -8.56
CA ARG A 4 -2.84 -6.45 -9.80
C ARG A 4 -2.70 -4.94 -9.58
N ILE A 5 -3.30 -4.40 -8.51
CA ILE A 5 -3.16 -2.97 -8.20
C ILE A 5 -1.74 -2.65 -7.75
N LEU A 6 -1.14 -3.52 -6.94
CA LEU A 6 0.26 -3.38 -6.51
C LEU A 6 1.22 -3.42 -7.70
N GLU A 7 1.04 -4.39 -8.61
CA GLU A 7 1.84 -4.50 -9.83
C GLU A 7 1.67 -3.28 -10.75
N ALA A 8 0.44 -2.78 -10.90
CA ALA A 8 0.18 -1.59 -11.70
C ALA A 8 0.87 -0.34 -11.13
N VAL A 9 0.81 -0.14 -9.81
CA VAL A 9 1.48 0.99 -9.13
C VAL A 9 3.00 0.87 -9.24
N GLU A 10 3.55 -0.34 -9.02
CA GLU A 10 4.99 -0.59 -9.18
C GLU A 10 5.46 -0.26 -10.59
N SER A 11 4.75 -0.74 -11.61
CA SER A 11 5.09 -0.48 -12.99
C SER A 11 4.95 1.00 -13.36
N ALA A 12 3.87 1.66 -12.91
CA ALA A 12 3.61 3.06 -13.25
C ALA A 12 4.60 4.03 -12.58
N MET A 13 5.08 3.69 -11.39
CA MET A 13 5.98 4.53 -10.59
C MET A 13 7.45 4.08 -10.63
N GLY A 14 7.77 2.98 -11.34
CA GLY A 14 9.12 2.43 -11.39
C GLY A 14 9.62 1.91 -10.04
N LEU A 15 8.72 1.40 -9.19
CA LEU A 15 9.07 0.89 -7.87
C LEU A 15 9.56 -0.55 -7.96
N ARG A 16 10.57 -0.88 -7.16
CA ARG A 16 10.99 -2.26 -6.94
C ARG A 16 10.01 -2.96 -6.01
N ARG A 17 9.91 -4.29 -6.15
CA ARG A 17 9.01 -5.12 -5.35
C ARG A 17 9.24 -4.99 -3.84
N GLU A 18 10.48 -4.74 -3.43
CA GLU A 18 10.85 -4.57 -2.03
C GLU A 18 10.26 -3.28 -1.42
N GLN A 19 10.00 -2.26 -2.25
CA GLN A 19 9.43 -0.98 -1.80
C GLN A 19 7.94 -1.07 -1.45
N THR A 20 7.26 -2.11 -1.92
CA THR A 20 5.84 -2.40 -1.63
C THR A 20 5.67 -3.69 -0.81
N ALA A 21 6.78 -4.24 -0.28
CA ALA A 21 6.80 -5.53 0.41
C ALA A 21 5.78 -5.59 1.55
N VAL A 22 5.68 -4.53 2.36
CA VAL A 22 4.72 -4.48 3.48
C VAL A 22 3.27 -4.57 2.99
N SER A 23 2.93 -3.89 1.90
CA SER A 23 1.58 -3.99 1.32
C SER A 23 1.28 -5.40 0.81
N ARG A 24 2.30 -6.10 0.28
CA ARG A 24 2.19 -7.50 -0.18
C ARG A 24 2.05 -8.46 1.00
N GLU A 25 2.80 -8.27 2.06
CA GLU A 25 2.71 -9.05 3.30
C GLU A 25 1.32 -8.94 3.92
N VAL A 26 0.79 -7.72 4.09
CA VAL A 26 -0.57 -7.50 4.62
C VAL A 26 -1.62 -8.13 3.72
N LEU A 27 -1.51 -7.97 2.40
CA LEU A 27 -2.44 -8.59 1.46
C LEU A 27 -2.38 -10.14 1.50
N ALA A 28 -1.20 -10.72 1.68
CA ALA A 28 -1.03 -12.17 1.78
C ALA A 28 -1.59 -12.73 3.09
N ALA A 29 -1.42 -12.00 4.20
CA ALA A 29 -1.88 -12.42 5.52
C ALA A 29 -3.40 -12.24 5.72
N HIS A 30 -3.98 -11.17 5.16
CA HIS A 30 -5.35 -10.76 5.48
C HIS A 30 -6.28 -10.63 4.28
N GLY A 31 -5.76 -10.69 3.05
CA GLY A 31 -6.54 -10.36 1.86
C GLY A 31 -6.91 -8.87 1.79
N ASN A 32 -7.89 -8.56 0.95
CA ASN A 32 -8.39 -7.20 0.80
C ASN A 32 -9.51 -6.93 1.83
N MET A 33 -9.17 -6.27 2.93
CA MET A 33 -10.11 -5.90 4.00
C MET A 33 -10.84 -4.57 3.74
N SER A 34 -11.01 -4.19 2.47
CA SER A 34 -11.55 -2.87 2.08
C SER A 34 -10.69 -1.71 2.64
N SER A 35 -11.31 -0.63 3.12
CA SER A 35 -10.64 0.58 3.64
C SER A 35 -9.67 0.29 4.79
N ALA A 36 -9.94 -0.70 5.64
CA ALA A 36 -9.08 -1.06 6.76
C ALA A 36 -7.69 -1.54 6.32
N THR A 37 -7.55 -2.06 5.09
CA THR A 37 -6.28 -2.60 4.58
C THR A 37 -5.14 -1.58 4.68
N VAL A 38 -5.40 -0.31 4.36
CA VAL A 38 -4.36 0.72 4.35
C VAL A 38 -3.86 1.05 5.77
N LEU A 39 -4.72 0.92 6.78
CA LEU A 39 -4.37 1.14 8.18
C LEU A 39 -3.51 -0.01 8.73
N PHE A 40 -3.76 -1.24 8.30
CA PHE A 40 -2.91 -2.39 8.64
C PHE A 40 -1.53 -2.27 8.00
N ILE A 41 -1.45 -1.76 6.75
CA ILE A 41 -0.17 -1.45 6.11
C ILE A 41 0.58 -0.38 6.90
N LEU A 42 -0.10 0.69 7.32
CA LEU A 42 0.51 1.73 8.13
C LEU A 42 1.02 1.20 9.47
N GLN A 43 0.22 0.38 10.16
CA GLN A 43 0.64 -0.27 11.40
C GLN A 43 1.92 -1.09 11.19
N SER A 44 1.96 -1.95 10.17
CA SER A 44 3.15 -2.77 9.87
C SER A 44 4.36 -1.93 9.46
N LEU A 45 4.17 -0.78 8.79
CA LEU A 45 5.27 0.15 8.49
C LEU A 45 5.85 0.77 9.77
N LEU A 46 4.99 1.17 10.71
CA LEU A 46 5.41 1.73 12.00
C LEU A 46 6.15 0.69 12.85
N GLU A 47 5.63 -0.54 12.92
CA GLU A 47 6.27 -1.64 13.66
C GLU A 47 7.65 -2.03 13.08
N LYS A 48 7.86 -1.80 11.78
CA LYS A 48 9.13 -2.06 11.09
C LYS A 48 10.07 -0.83 11.05
N ASP A 49 9.74 0.25 11.76
CA ASP A 49 10.49 1.52 11.76
C ASP A 49 10.81 2.03 10.34
N ALA A 50 9.81 1.94 9.44
CA ALA A 50 9.95 2.37 8.06
C ALA A 50 10.34 3.84 7.96
N LYS A 51 11.36 4.14 7.16
CA LYS A 51 11.88 5.50 7.04
C LYS A 51 11.00 6.36 6.12
N PRO A 52 10.54 7.53 6.58
CA PRO A 52 9.85 8.49 5.72
C PRO A 52 10.82 9.09 4.66
N PRO A 53 10.29 9.63 3.55
CA PRO A 53 8.86 9.78 3.25
C PRO A 53 8.22 8.48 2.76
N CYS A 54 6.95 8.28 3.12
CA CYS A 54 6.11 7.19 2.62
C CYS A 54 4.82 7.75 2.00
N VAL A 55 4.38 7.19 0.89
CA VAL A 55 3.11 7.56 0.25
C VAL A 55 2.10 6.44 0.48
N MET A 56 0.98 6.76 1.13
CA MET A 56 -0.17 5.88 1.19
C MET A 56 -1.08 6.17 0.00
N LEU A 57 -1.51 5.12 -0.71
CA LEU A 57 -2.44 5.21 -1.84
C LEU A 57 -3.67 4.33 -1.59
N GLY A 58 -4.85 4.93 -1.69
CA GLY A 58 -6.15 4.25 -1.64
C GLY A 58 -6.88 4.36 -2.97
N PHE A 59 -7.64 3.32 -3.36
CA PHE A 59 -8.43 3.29 -4.59
C PHE A 59 -9.85 2.81 -4.31
N GLY A 60 -10.86 3.50 -4.88
CA GLY A 60 -12.28 3.23 -4.61
C GLY A 60 -13.23 3.43 -5.81
N PRO A 61 -14.56 3.20 -5.63
CA PRO A 61 -15.58 3.33 -6.67
C PRO A 61 -15.63 4.70 -7.34
N GLY A 62 -16.05 4.75 -8.61
CA GLY A 62 -16.00 5.96 -9.46
C GLY A 62 -14.64 6.21 -10.12
N LEU A 63 -13.71 5.26 -9.95
CA LEU A 63 -12.26 5.37 -10.10
C LEU A 63 -11.70 6.62 -9.41
N VAL A 64 -11.64 6.55 -8.09
CA VAL A 64 -11.02 7.58 -7.24
C VAL A 64 -9.71 7.04 -6.69
N ALA A 65 -8.67 7.89 -6.71
CA ALA A 65 -7.43 7.66 -5.99
C ALA A 65 -7.29 8.72 -4.89
N GLU A 66 -6.99 8.28 -3.67
CA GLU A 66 -6.65 9.14 -2.55
C GLU A 66 -5.20 8.89 -2.16
N ALA A 67 -4.47 9.96 -1.82
CA ALA A 67 -3.06 9.88 -1.48
C ALA A 67 -2.76 10.69 -0.21
N ALA A 68 -1.89 10.16 0.63
CA ALA A 68 -1.35 10.87 1.79
C ALA A 68 0.17 10.70 1.83
N LEU A 69 0.88 11.80 2.06
CA LEU A 69 2.32 11.80 2.32
C LEU A 69 2.54 11.72 3.84
N LEU A 70 3.29 10.70 4.26
CA LEU A 70 3.76 10.52 5.62
C LEU A 70 5.22 10.95 5.69
N THR A 71 5.55 11.79 6.67
CA THR A 71 6.87 12.44 6.85
C THR A 71 7.41 12.24 8.25
#